data_AF-A0AAE3VB60-F1
#
_entry.id   AF-A0AAE3VB60-F1
#
_cell.length_a   1.000
_cell.length_b   1.000
_cell.length_c   1.000
_cell.angle_alpha   90.00
_cell.angle_beta   90.00
_cell.angle_gamma   90.00
#
_symmetry.space_group_name_H-M   'P 1'
#
loop_
_entity.id
_entity.type
_entity.pdbx_description
1 polymer ?
#
loop_
_entity_poly.entity_id
_entity_poly.type
_entity_poly.pdbx_seq_one_letter_code
_entity_poly.pdbx_strand_id
1 'polypeptide(L)'
;MYKREARECRRHERKDGALRQINLEMADRSSRLIRQRGLRHTRCLFLVLLALLFTACGKNSGARADANHAVSATSGVADALAAGIEKENAAAPGTSGVTEQAEGMTESSAGAESAADAPVSSGDVLPGHGAATERRIPGTDDLKSDVDVDLTMLSSTMVFSEVYNIMVLPQDYMGKTIRMRGITAIYTDSGTGQKYYSCIVQDATACCAQGIEFHLTDESQYPAEGEEVTVRGTFDTYGENGYQYAVLSNAVVE
;
A
#
# COMPACT_ATOMS: atom_id res chain seq x y z
N MET A 1 35.74 -4.85 54.44
CA MET A 1 35.04 -5.43 53.28
C MET A 1 33.57 -5.70 53.61
N TYR A 2 33.20 -6.89 54.07
CA TYR A 2 31.82 -7.40 54.28
C TYR A 2 30.67 -6.39 54.49
N LYS A 3 30.78 -5.45 55.44
CA LYS A 3 29.72 -4.46 55.73
C LYS A 3 29.49 -3.43 54.59
N ARG A 4 30.39 -3.28 53.61
CA ARG A 4 30.20 -2.46 52.40
C ARG A 4 29.48 -3.24 51.30
N GLU A 5 29.93 -4.44 50.98
CA GLU A 5 29.31 -5.34 50.00
C GLU A 5 27.84 -5.62 50.37
N ALA A 6 27.56 -5.91 51.64
CA ALA A 6 26.20 -6.10 52.15
C ALA A 6 25.33 -4.82 52.17
N ARG A 7 25.89 -3.63 51.88
CA ARG A 7 25.14 -2.38 51.66
C ARG A 7 24.91 -2.11 50.17
N GLU A 8 25.82 -2.55 49.31
CA GLU A 8 25.72 -2.43 47.86
C GLU A 8 24.72 -3.43 47.28
N CYS A 9 24.73 -4.69 47.73
CA CYS A 9 23.72 -5.69 47.35
C CYS A 9 22.29 -5.21 47.64
N ARG A 10 22.04 -4.73 48.87
CA ARG A 10 20.76 -4.09 49.29
C ARG A 10 20.45 -2.73 48.64
N ARG A 11 21.35 -2.18 47.81
CA ARG A 11 21.02 -1.06 46.90
C ARG A 11 20.62 -1.58 45.53
N HIS A 12 21.25 -2.65 45.05
CA HIS A 12 20.90 -3.31 43.79
C HIS A 12 19.48 -3.88 43.85
N GLU A 13 19.17 -4.71 44.84
CA GLU A 13 17.83 -5.31 45.03
C GLU A 13 16.70 -4.26 45.08
N ARG A 14 16.96 -3.09 45.69
CA ARG A 14 16.00 -1.98 45.75
C ARG A 14 15.85 -1.24 44.42
N LYS A 15 16.91 -1.13 43.62
CA LYS A 15 16.83 -0.60 42.25
C LYS A 15 16.08 -1.56 41.34
N ASP A 16 16.36 -2.86 41.42
CA ASP A 16 15.71 -3.89 40.61
C ASP A 16 14.21 -3.98 40.94
N GLY A 17 13.85 -3.88 42.23
CA GLY A 17 12.46 -3.79 42.68
C GLY A 17 11.74 -2.53 42.17
N ALA A 18 12.41 -1.37 42.19
CA ALA A 18 11.86 -0.12 41.66
C ALA A 18 11.68 -0.14 40.14
N LEU A 19 12.66 -0.67 39.39
CA LEU A 19 12.56 -0.86 37.93
C LEU A 19 11.42 -1.80 37.56
N ARG A 20 11.25 -2.91 38.29
CA ARG A 20 10.11 -3.82 38.09
C ARG A 20 8.76 -3.13 38.36
N GLN A 21 8.65 -2.35 39.44
CA GLN A 21 7.45 -1.55 39.73
C GLN A 21 7.12 -0.57 38.60
N ILE A 22 8.11 0.19 38.11
CA ILE A 22 7.94 1.16 37.02
C ILE A 22 7.48 0.45 35.73
N ASN A 23 8.10 -0.68 35.37
CA ASN A 23 7.73 -1.44 34.17
C ASN A 23 6.31 -2.00 34.26
N LEU A 24 5.87 -2.48 35.44
CA LEU A 24 4.48 -2.90 35.68
C LEU A 24 3.49 -1.74 35.59
N GLU A 25 3.83 -0.56 36.12
CA GLU A 25 2.97 0.62 36.03
C GLU A 25 2.85 1.13 34.58
N MET A 26 3.94 1.11 33.81
CA MET A 26 3.93 1.45 32.38
C MET A 26 3.09 0.45 31.57
N ALA A 27 3.20 -0.85 31.84
CA ALA A 27 2.40 -1.88 31.18
C ALA A 27 0.89 -1.74 31.48
N ASP A 28 0.50 -1.42 32.72
CA ASP A 28 -0.89 -1.17 33.09
C ASP A 28 -1.42 0.15 32.48
N ARG A 29 -0.62 1.24 32.48
CA ARG A 29 -0.97 2.49 31.78
C ARG A 29 -1.19 2.26 30.28
N SER A 30 -0.31 1.52 29.61
CA SER A 30 -0.47 1.13 28.20
C SER A 30 -1.75 0.33 27.98
N SER A 31 -2.00 -0.70 28.80
CA SER A 31 -3.20 -1.53 28.76
C SER A 31 -4.50 -0.73 28.92
N ARG A 32 -4.50 0.27 29.82
CA ARG A 32 -5.64 1.18 30.02
C ARG A 32 -5.84 2.12 28.83
N LEU A 33 -4.77 2.64 28.23
CA LEU A 33 -4.84 3.50 27.03
C LEU A 33 -5.35 2.73 25.81
N ILE A 34 -4.88 1.48 25.60
CA ILE A 34 -5.37 0.60 24.52
C ILE A 34 -6.86 0.31 24.71
N ARG A 35 -7.31 -0.03 25.92
CA ARG A 35 -8.74 -0.22 26.21
C ARG A 35 -9.56 1.05 26.01
N GLN A 36 -9.05 2.23 26.37
CA GLN A 36 -9.75 3.50 26.14
C GLN A 36 -9.82 3.87 24.65
N ARG A 37 -8.76 3.68 23.88
CA ARG A 37 -8.75 3.88 22.43
C ARG A 37 -9.72 2.89 21.75
N GLY A 38 -9.66 1.60 22.09
CA GLY A 38 -10.60 0.59 21.59
C GLY A 38 -12.06 0.88 21.94
N LEU A 39 -12.35 1.36 23.15
CA LEU A 39 -13.71 1.73 23.55
C LEU A 39 -14.20 3.03 22.89
N ARG A 40 -13.31 3.97 22.56
CA ARG A 40 -13.65 5.17 21.77
C ARG A 40 -13.91 4.81 20.31
N HIS A 41 -13.02 4.04 19.67
CA HIS A 41 -13.20 3.58 18.29
C HIS A 41 -14.46 2.71 18.14
N THR A 42 -14.73 1.76 19.02
CA THR A 42 -15.96 0.95 18.93
C THR A 42 -17.23 1.78 19.14
N ARG A 43 -17.21 2.81 19.99
CA ARG A 43 -18.35 3.75 20.15
C ARG A 43 -18.53 4.66 18.94
N CYS A 44 -17.44 5.22 18.38
CA CYS A 44 -17.51 6.01 17.15
C CYS A 44 -17.97 5.16 15.96
N LEU A 45 -17.41 3.96 15.79
CA LEU A 45 -17.79 3.04 14.73
C LEU A 45 -19.25 2.59 14.87
N PHE A 46 -19.73 2.30 16.08
CA PHE A 46 -21.15 2.01 16.33
C PHE A 46 -22.06 3.20 15.99
N LEU A 47 -21.67 4.43 16.34
CA LEU A 47 -22.44 5.63 15.99
C LEU A 47 -22.47 5.90 14.47
N VAL A 48 -21.37 5.67 13.77
CA VAL A 48 -21.29 5.76 12.30
C VAL A 48 -22.15 4.67 11.65
N LEU A 49 -22.09 3.43 12.13
CA LEU A 49 -22.93 2.33 11.65
C LEU A 49 -24.43 2.61 11.90
N LEU A 50 -24.78 3.21 13.05
CA LEU A 50 -26.14 3.64 13.35
C LEU A 50 -26.61 4.74 12.39
N ALA A 51 -25.75 5.71 12.04
CA ALA A 51 -26.05 6.76 11.08
C ALA A 51 -26.26 6.22 9.66
N LEU A 52 -25.47 5.23 9.24
CA LEU A 52 -25.64 4.52 7.96
C LEU A 52 -26.96 3.73 7.91
N LEU A 53 -27.43 3.19 9.04
CA LEU A 53 -28.74 2.51 9.12
C LEU A 53 -29.94 3.47 9.00
N PHE A 54 -29.75 4.78 9.23
CA PHE A 54 -30.80 5.79 8.98
C PHE A 54 -30.84 6.31 7.53
N THR A 55 -29.95 5.83 6.65
CA THR A 55 -29.90 6.23 5.22
C THR A 55 -30.06 5.03 4.28
N ALA A 56 -31.11 4.22 4.52
CA ALA A 56 -31.43 3.03 3.72
C ALA A 56 -32.80 3.13 3.01
N CYS A 57 -32.84 3.80 1.85
CA CYS A 57 -33.83 3.51 0.81
C CYS A 57 -33.23 2.45 -0.13
N GLY A 58 -33.93 1.33 -0.34
CA GLY A 58 -33.29 0.08 -0.75
C GLY A 58 -33.37 -0.29 -2.23
N LYS A 59 -32.57 -1.30 -2.60
CA LYS A 59 -32.99 -2.35 -3.53
C LYS A 59 -32.30 -3.67 -3.18
N ASN A 60 -32.85 -4.77 -3.67
CA ASN A 60 -32.58 -6.14 -3.25
C ASN A 60 -31.87 -6.97 -4.32
N SER A 61 -30.81 -7.67 -3.92
CA SER A 61 -30.40 -8.99 -4.43
C SER A 61 -29.27 -9.51 -3.53
N GLY A 62 -29.26 -10.80 -3.23
CA GLY A 62 -28.30 -11.39 -2.30
C GLY A 62 -27.44 -12.46 -2.97
N ALA A 63 -26.22 -12.62 -2.47
CA ALA A 63 -25.43 -13.85 -2.59
C ALA A 63 -24.53 -13.98 -1.35
N ARG A 64 -24.30 -15.22 -0.91
CA ARG A 64 -23.31 -15.58 0.11
C ARG A 64 -22.00 -15.97 -0.56
N ALA A 65 -20.88 -15.66 0.05
CA ALA A 65 -19.63 -16.43 -0.06
C ALA A 65 -18.82 -16.23 1.24
N ASP A 66 -18.09 -17.27 1.65
CA ASP A 66 -17.42 -17.38 2.95
C ASP A 66 -15.93 -17.02 2.90
N ALA A 67 -15.34 -16.92 4.11
CA ALA A 67 -13.91 -17.07 4.43
C ALA A 67 -12.92 -16.00 3.93
N ASN A 68 -12.64 -15.01 4.79
CA ASN A 68 -11.35 -14.31 4.78
C ASN A 68 -10.39 -14.93 5.81
N HIS A 69 -9.31 -15.50 5.30
CA HIS A 69 -8.07 -15.73 6.05
C HIS A 69 -7.50 -14.35 6.46
N ALA A 70 -7.02 -14.21 7.69
CA ALA A 70 -6.56 -12.92 8.20
C ALA A 70 -5.21 -12.52 7.56
N VAL A 71 -5.25 -11.64 6.56
CA VAL A 71 -4.06 -10.97 6.03
C VAL A 71 -3.51 -10.03 7.10
N SER A 72 -2.28 -10.26 7.53
CA SER A 72 -1.53 -9.28 8.32
C SER A 72 -1.07 -8.18 7.38
N ALA A 73 -1.66 -6.99 7.49
CA ALA A 73 -1.16 -5.81 6.80
C ALA A 73 0.27 -5.50 7.27
N THR A 74 1.15 -5.13 6.35
CA THR A 74 2.49 -4.62 6.64
C THR A 74 2.37 -3.29 7.38
N SER A 75 2.71 -3.29 8.67
CA SER A 75 2.42 -2.18 9.60
C SER A 75 3.16 -0.89 9.25
N GLY A 76 4.45 -0.94 8.89
CA GLY A 76 5.29 0.25 8.71
C GLY A 76 4.76 1.23 7.66
N VAL A 77 4.40 0.71 6.48
CA VAL A 77 3.80 1.50 5.40
C VAL A 77 2.44 2.06 5.80
N ALA A 78 1.63 1.32 6.55
CA ALA A 78 0.32 1.77 7.03
C ALA A 78 0.44 2.87 8.10
N ASP A 79 1.44 2.77 8.98
CA ASP A 79 1.73 3.77 10.02
C ASP A 79 2.33 5.06 9.42
N ALA A 80 3.19 4.94 8.40
CA ALA A 80 3.64 6.08 7.58
C ALA A 80 2.47 6.78 6.89
N LEU A 81 1.52 6.02 6.36
CA LEU A 81 0.31 6.56 5.74
C LEU A 81 -0.61 7.29 6.74
N ALA A 82 -0.73 6.75 7.96
CA ALA A 82 -1.51 7.37 9.02
C ALA A 82 -0.90 8.70 9.50
N ALA A 83 0.43 8.86 9.44
CA ALA A 83 1.11 10.10 9.81
C ALA A 83 0.88 11.25 8.80
N GLY A 84 0.71 10.94 7.51
CA GLY A 84 0.59 11.95 6.44
C GLY A 84 -0.75 12.72 6.38
N ILE A 85 -1.76 12.33 7.16
CA ILE A 85 -3.14 12.83 7.01
C ILE A 85 -3.38 14.20 7.71
N GLU A 86 -2.50 14.65 8.60
CA GLU A 86 -2.77 15.84 9.45
C GLU A 86 -2.46 17.22 8.81
N LYS A 87 -2.24 17.35 7.49
CA LYS A 87 -1.69 18.62 6.94
C LYS A 87 -2.24 19.20 5.62
N GLU A 88 -3.52 19.03 5.30
CA GLU A 88 -4.20 19.99 4.42
C GLU A 88 -5.70 20.15 4.71
N ASN A 89 -6.06 21.08 5.61
CA ASN A 89 -7.37 21.76 5.59
C ASN A 89 -7.42 22.98 6.54
N ALA A 90 -6.81 24.10 6.12
CA ALA A 90 -6.89 25.36 6.87
C ALA A 90 -6.65 26.62 6.01
N ALA A 91 -7.47 26.88 4.97
CA ALA A 91 -7.93 28.23 4.61
C ALA A 91 -8.82 28.26 3.35
N ALA A 92 -10.01 28.83 3.49
CA ALA A 92 -10.88 29.43 2.45
C ALA A 92 -11.54 30.67 3.10
N PRO A 93 -12.33 31.55 2.42
CA PRO A 93 -12.86 31.46 1.03
C PRO A 93 -12.86 32.80 0.23
N GLY A 94 -13.47 32.81 -0.96
CA GLY A 94 -13.81 34.01 -1.75
C GLY A 94 -14.10 33.71 -3.24
N THR A 95 -15.20 33.05 -3.63
CA THR A 95 -16.56 33.58 -3.97
C THR A 95 -16.71 34.36 -5.30
N SER A 96 -17.74 33.95 -6.07
CA SER A 96 -18.36 34.59 -7.26
C SER A 96 -17.66 34.41 -8.63
N GLY A 97 -18.34 34.00 -9.72
CA GLY A 97 -19.72 33.47 -9.82
C GLY A 97 -20.28 33.36 -11.26
N VAL A 98 -21.39 32.63 -11.40
CA VAL A 98 -22.41 32.59 -12.50
C VAL A 98 -22.01 31.89 -13.82
N THR A 99 -22.55 30.71 -14.19
CA THR A 99 -23.84 30.36 -14.91
C THR A 99 -23.97 30.99 -16.31
N GLU A 100 -24.53 30.44 -17.41
CA GLU A 100 -25.47 29.32 -17.72
C GLU A 100 -25.03 28.60 -19.05
N GLN A 101 -25.72 27.68 -19.77
CA GLN A 101 -27.07 27.05 -19.71
C GLN A 101 -27.12 25.70 -20.50
N ALA A 102 -28.19 24.92 -20.31
CA ALA A 102 -29.04 24.08 -21.20
C ALA A 102 -28.69 23.76 -22.69
N GLU A 103 -29.32 22.80 -23.40
CA GLU A 103 -30.17 21.58 -23.19
C GLU A 103 -30.33 20.92 -24.59
N GLY A 104 -30.85 19.69 -24.71
CA GLY A 104 -31.43 19.23 -26.00
C GLY A 104 -31.43 17.72 -26.26
N MET A 105 -32.62 17.13 -26.35
CA MET A 105 -32.88 15.70 -26.62
C MET A 105 -33.53 15.52 -28.01
N THR A 106 -33.33 14.37 -28.68
CA THR A 106 -34.36 13.47 -29.27
C THR A 106 -33.82 12.54 -30.39
N GLU A 107 -34.61 11.51 -30.70
CA GLU A 107 -34.28 10.29 -31.47
C GLU A 107 -34.63 10.37 -32.99
N SER A 108 -34.44 9.23 -33.68
CA SER A 108 -35.13 8.78 -34.91
C SER A 108 -34.44 9.09 -36.25
N SER A 109 -34.52 8.25 -37.30
CA SER A 109 -34.61 6.78 -37.47
C SER A 109 -34.42 6.44 -38.97
N ALA A 110 -34.12 5.18 -39.30
CA ALA A 110 -34.06 4.59 -40.66
C ALA A 110 -33.05 5.23 -41.66
N GLY A 111 -32.42 4.51 -42.60
CA GLY A 111 -32.53 3.10 -42.97
C GLY A 111 -32.80 2.96 -44.48
N ALA A 112 -31.80 2.54 -45.28
CA ALA A 112 -31.98 1.94 -46.61
C ALA A 112 -30.67 1.34 -47.18
N GLU A 113 -30.45 0.05 -46.90
CA GLU A 113 -30.17 -1.05 -47.86
C GLU A 113 -29.54 -0.78 -49.25
N SER A 114 -28.50 -1.57 -49.56
CA SER A 114 -28.42 -2.29 -50.85
C SER A 114 -27.71 -3.64 -50.64
N ALA A 115 -28.29 -4.72 -51.16
CA ALA A 115 -27.83 -6.09 -50.99
C ALA A 115 -27.73 -6.81 -52.34
N ALA A 116 -26.79 -7.76 -52.46
CA ALA A 116 -26.78 -8.94 -53.34
C ALA A 116 -25.37 -9.57 -53.34
N ASP A 117 -25.17 -10.87 -53.47
CA ASP A 117 -25.95 -12.06 -53.05
C ASP A 117 -24.96 -13.25 -52.98
N ALA A 118 -25.37 -14.38 -52.41
CA ALA A 118 -24.52 -15.56 -52.16
C ALA A 118 -24.31 -16.45 -53.44
N PRO A 119 -23.54 -17.56 -53.40
CA PRO A 119 -23.94 -18.76 -52.63
C PRO A 119 -22.82 -19.51 -51.90
N VAL A 120 -23.27 -20.43 -51.04
CA VAL A 120 -22.47 -21.28 -50.14
C VAL A 120 -21.98 -22.56 -50.85
N SER A 121 -20.82 -23.10 -50.44
CA SER A 121 -20.52 -24.53 -50.59
C SER A 121 -19.88 -25.07 -49.33
N SER A 122 -20.49 -26.10 -48.73
CA SER A 122 -19.95 -26.82 -47.59
C SER A 122 -18.98 -27.91 -48.05
N GLY A 123 -17.92 -28.14 -47.29
CA GLY A 123 -16.97 -29.22 -47.52
C GLY A 123 -16.11 -29.45 -46.29
N ASP A 124 -16.48 -30.44 -45.47
CA ASP A 124 -15.63 -30.93 -44.39
C ASP A 124 -14.32 -31.50 -44.95
N VAL A 125 -13.20 -31.25 -44.25
CA VAL A 125 -12.12 -32.23 -43.94
C VAL A 125 -11.07 -31.52 -43.06
N LEU A 126 -10.82 -32.07 -41.88
CA LEU A 126 -9.62 -31.77 -41.08
C LEU A 126 -8.42 -32.53 -41.66
N PRO A 127 -7.26 -31.87 -41.77
CA PRO A 127 -6.04 -32.52 -41.28
C PRO A 127 -5.22 -31.58 -40.39
N GLY A 128 -4.86 -32.08 -39.21
CA GLY A 128 -4.10 -31.31 -38.22
C GLY A 128 -2.73 -30.88 -38.74
N HIS A 129 -2.37 -29.62 -38.45
CA HIS A 129 -1.02 -29.10 -38.59
C HIS A 129 -0.49 -28.77 -37.20
N GLY A 130 0.30 -29.70 -36.65
CA GLY A 130 1.23 -29.37 -35.57
C GLY A 130 2.37 -28.48 -36.09
N ALA A 131 3.20 -28.00 -35.16
CA ALA A 131 4.23 -26.98 -35.37
C ALA A 131 3.67 -25.58 -35.70
N ALA A 132 3.20 -24.90 -34.66
CA ALA A 132 3.17 -23.44 -34.65
C ALA A 132 4.61 -22.94 -34.84
N THR A 133 4.94 -22.48 -36.05
CA THR A 133 6.23 -21.84 -36.32
C THR A 133 6.27 -20.52 -35.57
N GLU A 134 7.09 -20.46 -34.54
CA GLU A 134 7.27 -19.28 -33.72
C GLU A 134 7.78 -18.12 -34.59
N ARG A 135 6.95 -17.10 -34.78
CA ARG A 135 7.30 -15.88 -35.50
C ARG A 135 8.23 -15.05 -34.62
N ARG A 136 9.50 -15.47 -34.57
CA ARG A 136 10.58 -14.78 -33.87
C ARG A 136 10.71 -13.36 -34.42
N ILE A 137 10.29 -12.38 -33.62
CA ILE A 137 10.60 -10.97 -33.87
C ILE A 137 12.12 -10.81 -33.63
N PRO A 138 12.91 -10.35 -34.62
CA PRO A 138 14.33 -10.16 -34.41
C PRO A 138 14.61 -8.77 -33.84
N GLY A 139 15.17 -8.71 -32.62
CA GLY A 139 15.86 -7.52 -32.13
C GLY A 139 15.47 -6.99 -30.74
N THR A 140 15.71 -7.76 -29.67
CA THR A 140 15.95 -7.24 -28.30
C THR A 140 16.88 -8.17 -27.50
N ASP A 141 18.02 -8.58 -28.08
CA ASP A 141 19.04 -9.38 -27.36
C ASP A 141 20.14 -8.51 -26.69
N ASP A 142 20.10 -7.18 -26.86
CA ASP A 142 21.10 -6.22 -26.35
C ASP A 142 20.46 -5.09 -25.51
N LEU A 143 19.86 -5.48 -24.38
CA LEU A 143 19.70 -4.70 -23.14
C LEU A 143 18.76 -5.50 -22.22
N LYS A 144 19.31 -6.44 -21.43
CA LYS A 144 18.65 -6.79 -20.17
C LYS A 144 18.76 -5.53 -19.31
N SER A 145 17.63 -4.87 -19.05
CA SER A 145 17.55 -3.95 -17.92
C SER A 145 17.98 -4.70 -16.66
N ASP A 146 18.77 -4.05 -15.81
CA ASP A 146 19.19 -4.55 -14.49
C ASP A 146 18.01 -4.53 -13.48
N VAL A 147 16.79 -4.68 -13.99
CA VAL A 147 15.51 -4.46 -13.33
C VAL A 147 14.57 -5.55 -13.85
N ASP A 148 14.11 -6.41 -12.94
CA ASP A 148 13.13 -7.46 -13.22
C ASP A 148 11.70 -6.91 -13.26
N VAL A 149 11.42 -5.88 -12.45
CA VAL A 149 10.09 -5.25 -12.33
C VAL A 149 10.27 -3.73 -12.36
N ASP A 150 10.08 -3.11 -13.52
CA ASP A 150 10.08 -1.65 -13.67
C ASP A 150 8.65 -1.10 -13.60
N LEU A 151 8.28 -0.61 -12.42
CA LEU A 151 6.97 0.00 -12.19
C LEU A 151 6.84 1.35 -12.91
N THR A 152 7.94 2.03 -13.24
CA THR A 152 7.89 3.35 -13.90
C THR A 152 7.38 3.28 -15.35
N MET A 153 7.35 2.09 -15.94
CA MET A 153 6.81 1.82 -17.28
C MET A 153 5.30 1.55 -17.28
N LEU A 154 4.67 1.43 -16.10
CA LEU A 154 3.27 1.03 -15.95
C LEU A 154 2.36 2.25 -15.72
N SER A 155 1.06 2.13 -15.98
CA SER A 155 0.09 3.17 -15.61
C SER A 155 -0.07 3.24 -14.08
N SER A 156 -0.44 4.40 -13.52
CA SER A 156 -0.59 4.57 -12.06
C SER A 156 -1.49 3.52 -11.41
N THR A 157 -2.61 3.15 -12.04
CA THR A 157 -3.50 2.06 -11.59
C THR A 157 -2.81 0.71 -11.57
N MET A 158 -1.94 0.43 -12.56
CA MET A 158 -1.18 -0.82 -12.64
C MET A 158 -0.02 -0.83 -11.65
N VAL A 159 0.68 0.29 -11.45
CA VAL A 159 1.69 0.47 -10.39
C VAL A 159 1.09 0.17 -9.02
N PHE A 160 -0.06 0.78 -8.69
CA PHE A 160 -0.74 0.54 -7.42
C PHE A 160 -1.15 -0.94 -7.27
N SER A 161 -1.63 -1.57 -8.34
CA SER A 161 -1.99 -2.99 -8.33
C SER A 161 -0.77 -3.90 -8.14
N GLU A 162 0.38 -3.54 -8.72
CA GLU A 162 1.59 -4.35 -8.64
C GLU A 162 2.30 -4.19 -7.29
N VAL A 163 2.30 -2.99 -6.70
CA VAL A 163 2.74 -2.79 -5.30
C VAL A 163 1.88 -3.62 -4.34
N TYR A 164 0.56 -3.70 -4.57
CA TYR A 164 -0.31 -4.60 -3.81
C TYR A 164 0.09 -6.08 -3.98
N ASN A 165 0.36 -6.52 -5.21
CA ASN A 165 0.82 -7.90 -5.48
C ASN A 165 2.13 -8.20 -4.76
N ILE A 166 3.09 -7.28 -4.76
CA ILE A 166 4.38 -7.37 -4.04
C ILE A 166 4.15 -7.56 -2.53
N MET A 167 3.20 -6.83 -1.94
CA MET A 167 2.88 -6.90 -0.51
C MET A 167 2.13 -8.18 -0.12
N VAL A 168 1.29 -8.73 -1.00
CA VAL A 168 0.47 -9.93 -0.72
C VAL A 168 1.17 -11.24 -1.08
N LEU A 169 2.01 -11.24 -2.12
CA LEU A 169 2.75 -12.40 -2.62
C LEU A 169 4.27 -12.17 -2.59
N PRO A 170 4.88 -11.75 -1.46
CA PRO A 170 6.28 -11.32 -1.43
C PRO A 170 7.27 -12.40 -1.89
N GLN A 171 6.92 -13.68 -1.75
CA GLN A 171 7.76 -14.81 -2.20
C GLN A 171 8.00 -14.80 -3.72
N ASP A 172 7.05 -14.32 -4.52
CA ASP A 172 7.20 -14.25 -5.98
C ASP A 172 8.15 -13.13 -6.43
N TYR A 173 8.46 -12.18 -5.52
CA TYR A 173 9.33 -11.03 -5.77
C TYR A 173 10.69 -11.12 -5.07
N MET A 174 10.91 -12.12 -4.21
CA MET A 174 12.17 -12.32 -3.47
C MET A 174 13.40 -12.28 -4.38
N GLY A 175 14.33 -11.37 -4.07
CA GLY A 175 15.59 -11.21 -4.80
C GLY A 175 15.48 -10.55 -6.17
N LYS A 176 14.29 -10.11 -6.60
CA LYS A 176 14.12 -9.33 -7.84
C LYS A 176 14.62 -7.91 -7.66
N THR A 177 15.22 -7.33 -8.70
CA THR A 177 15.45 -5.87 -8.73
C THR A 177 14.17 -5.16 -9.17
N ILE A 178 13.62 -4.35 -8.27
CA ILE A 178 12.42 -3.54 -8.49
C ILE A 178 12.83 -2.08 -8.64
N ARG A 179 12.22 -1.38 -9.61
CA ARG A 179 12.36 0.05 -9.84
C ARG A 179 11.00 0.72 -9.69
N MET A 180 10.92 1.72 -8.82
CA MET A 180 9.67 2.34 -8.38
C MET A 180 9.82 3.87 -8.34
N ARG A 181 8.79 4.59 -8.76
CA ARG A 181 8.70 6.05 -8.67
C ARG A 181 7.49 6.42 -7.82
N GLY A 182 7.66 7.33 -6.86
CA GLY A 182 6.62 7.67 -5.89
C GLY A 182 7.03 8.84 -5.00
N ILE A 183 6.23 9.09 -3.96
CA ILE A 183 6.45 10.14 -2.96
C ILE A 183 7.14 9.55 -1.73
N THR A 184 8.17 10.21 -1.22
CA THR A 184 8.87 9.82 0.00
C THR A 184 7.99 10.05 1.22
N ALA A 185 7.70 9.00 1.97
CA ALA A 185 7.19 9.09 3.34
C ALA A 185 8.27 8.68 4.34
N ILE A 186 8.30 9.32 5.51
CA ILE A 186 9.27 9.03 6.58
C ILE A 186 8.51 8.72 7.87
N TYR A 187 8.56 7.46 8.30
CA TYR A 187 8.15 7.10 9.65
C TYR A 187 9.33 7.27 10.61
N THR A 188 9.09 7.83 11.80
CA THR A 188 10.11 7.93 12.86
C THR A 188 9.58 7.26 14.13
N ASP A 189 10.27 6.23 14.60
CA ASP A 189 9.95 5.60 15.88
C ASP A 189 10.29 6.55 17.03
N SER A 190 9.26 7.00 17.76
CA SER A 190 9.38 7.88 18.93
C SER A 190 10.19 7.30 20.10
N GLY A 191 10.39 5.98 20.17
CA GLY A 191 11.13 5.29 21.21
C GLY A 191 12.64 5.18 20.92
N THR A 192 13.01 4.82 19.69
CA THR A 192 14.41 4.65 19.28
C THR A 192 15.01 5.86 18.55
N GLY A 193 14.18 6.69 17.93
CA GLY A 193 14.60 7.72 16.98
C GLY A 193 14.94 7.19 15.59
N GLN A 194 14.75 5.90 15.32
CA GLN A 194 15.00 5.29 14.02
C GLN A 194 14.03 5.84 12.97
N LYS A 195 14.58 6.17 11.80
CA LYS A 195 13.80 6.57 10.62
C LYS A 195 13.65 5.41 9.65
N TYR A 196 12.46 5.30 9.06
CA TYR A 196 12.11 4.34 8.02
C TYR A 196 11.61 5.15 6.82
N TYR A 197 12.18 4.89 5.65
CA TYR A 197 11.89 5.64 4.43
C TYR A 197 11.12 4.74 3.47
N SER A 198 9.97 5.22 2.98
CA SER A 198 9.08 4.48 2.09
C SER A 198 8.84 5.25 0.80
N CYS A 199 8.90 4.55 -0.34
CA CYS A 199 8.44 5.07 -1.62
C CYS A 199 6.95 4.77 -1.75
N ILE A 200 6.11 5.81 -1.70
CA ILE A 200 4.64 5.70 -1.69
C ILE A 200 4.06 5.99 -3.08
N VAL A 201 3.15 5.14 -3.53
CA VAL A 201 2.27 5.35 -4.68
C VAL A 201 0.83 5.47 -4.22
N GLN A 202 0.06 6.29 -4.92
CA GLN A 202 -1.35 6.52 -4.64
C GLN A 202 -2.21 5.91 -5.75
N ASP A 203 -3.45 5.55 -5.42
CA ASP A 203 -4.42 5.18 -6.44
C ASP A 203 -4.80 6.37 -7.34
N ALA A 204 -5.52 6.12 -8.43
CA ALA A 204 -5.91 7.15 -9.39
C ALA A 204 -6.85 8.24 -8.82
N THR A 205 -7.36 8.05 -7.60
CA THR A 205 -8.22 9.00 -6.86
C THR A 205 -7.52 9.66 -5.66
N ALA A 206 -6.24 9.34 -5.43
CA ALA A 206 -5.46 9.78 -4.26
C ALA A 206 -6.13 9.46 -2.90
N CYS A 207 -6.99 8.43 -2.84
CA CYS A 207 -7.74 8.10 -1.61
C CYS A 207 -7.15 6.90 -0.85
N CYS A 208 -6.54 5.96 -1.56
CA CYS A 208 -5.69 4.90 -1.01
C CYS A 208 -4.25 5.12 -1.46
N ALA A 209 -3.31 4.68 -0.63
CA ALA A 209 -1.89 4.70 -0.95
C ALA A 209 -1.19 3.47 -0.36
N GLN A 210 -0.10 3.07 -1.01
CA GLN A 210 0.70 1.89 -0.71
C GLN A 210 2.16 2.22 -1.00
N GLY A 211 3.09 1.39 -0.53
CA GLY A 211 4.50 1.64 -0.76
C GLY A 211 5.38 0.52 -0.27
N ILE A 212 6.68 0.68 -0.55
CA ILE A 212 7.72 -0.25 -0.15
C ILE A 212 8.80 0.56 0.57
N GLU A 213 9.31 0.06 1.68
CA GLU A 213 10.43 0.67 2.39
C GLU A 213 11.71 0.52 1.57
N PHE A 214 12.71 1.38 1.76
CA PHE A 214 13.99 1.26 1.06
C PHE A 214 15.19 1.62 1.93
N HIS A 215 16.24 0.82 1.78
CA HIS A 215 17.53 1.03 2.42
C HIS A 215 18.58 1.40 1.38
N LEU A 216 18.94 2.69 1.34
CA LEU A 216 19.93 3.20 0.40
C LEU A 216 21.33 2.68 0.74
N THR A 217 22.13 2.45 -0.30
CA THR A 217 23.57 2.16 -0.18
C THR A 217 24.39 3.38 0.23
N ASP A 218 23.92 4.58 -0.08
CA ASP A 218 24.49 5.86 0.31
C ASP A 218 23.52 6.61 1.23
N GLU A 219 23.82 6.64 2.53
CA GLU A 219 23.01 7.33 3.55
C GLU A 219 22.92 8.85 3.33
N SER A 220 23.80 9.44 2.51
CA SER A 220 23.76 10.88 2.21
C SER A 220 22.71 11.26 1.15
N GLN A 221 22.12 10.28 0.47
CA GLN A 221 21.16 10.46 -0.63
C GLN A 221 19.70 10.28 -0.21
N TYR A 222 19.40 10.12 1.09
CA TYR A 222 18.02 9.97 1.55
C TYR A 222 17.17 11.22 1.23
N PRO A 223 16.07 11.08 0.48
CA PRO A 223 15.22 12.20 0.06
C PRO A 223 14.45 12.82 1.24
N ALA A 224 13.95 14.03 1.03
CA ALA A 224 13.10 14.72 1.99
C ALA A 224 11.68 14.15 2.03
N GLU A 225 10.99 14.34 3.16
CA GLU A 225 9.57 13.96 3.28
C GLU A 225 8.70 14.74 2.27
N GLY A 226 7.85 14.03 1.54
CA GLY A 226 7.02 14.59 0.46
C GLY A 226 7.74 14.76 -0.89
N GLU A 227 9.03 14.45 -0.99
CA GLU A 227 9.80 14.54 -2.24
C GLU A 227 9.47 13.38 -3.18
N GLU A 228 9.30 13.67 -4.47
CA GLU A 228 9.10 12.66 -5.49
C GLU A 228 10.44 12.01 -5.88
N VAL A 229 10.55 10.69 -5.69
CA VAL A 229 11.78 9.92 -5.81
C VAL A 229 11.61 8.76 -6.80
N THR A 230 12.68 8.42 -7.53
CA THR A 230 12.79 7.14 -8.24
C THR A 230 13.82 6.28 -7.51
N VAL A 231 13.41 5.11 -7.04
CA VAL A 231 14.26 4.18 -6.27
C VAL A 231 14.37 2.87 -7.04
N ARG A 232 15.59 2.32 -7.13
CA ARG A 232 15.85 0.94 -7.57
C ARG A 232 16.53 0.18 -6.45
N GLY A 233 16.10 -1.03 -6.15
CA GLY A 233 16.76 -1.92 -5.20
C GLY A 233 16.30 -3.37 -5.31
N THR A 234 16.94 -4.26 -4.56
CA THR A 234 16.59 -5.70 -4.52
C THR A 234 15.50 -5.93 -3.48
N PHE A 235 14.40 -6.56 -3.88
CA PHE A 235 13.28 -6.84 -2.99
C PHE A 235 13.61 -7.95 -1.97
N ASP A 236 13.30 -7.67 -0.71
CA ASP A 236 13.47 -8.55 0.44
C ASP A 236 12.36 -8.28 1.47
N THR A 237 12.27 -9.10 2.52
CA THR A 237 11.41 -8.83 3.68
C THR A 237 12.15 -9.06 4.98
N TYR A 238 11.88 -8.20 5.98
CA TYR A 238 12.37 -8.39 7.33
C TYR A 238 11.22 -8.51 8.34
N GLY A 239 11.50 -9.16 9.47
CA GLY A 239 10.53 -9.35 10.55
C GLY A 239 10.84 -8.47 11.75
N GLU A 240 9.88 -7.65 12.18
CA GLU A 240 10.01 -6.79 13.36
C GLU A 240 8.70 -6.77 14.17
N ASN A 241 8.79 -6.84 15.50
CA ASN A 241 7.65 -6.82 16.42
C ASN A 241 6.51 -7.85 16.12
N GLY A 242 6.81 -8.91 15.37
CA GLY A 242 5.84 -9.94 14.94
C GLY A 242 5.16 -9.67 13.60
N TYR A 243 5.49 -8.57 12.93
CA TYR A 243 5.04 -8.21 11.59
C TYR A 243 6.16 -8.47 10.57
N GLN A 244 5.80 -8.67 9.30
CA GLN A 244 6.75 -8.64 8.19
C GLN A 244 6.61 -7.33 7.42
N TYR A 245 7.75 -6.83 6.95
CA TYR A 245 7.92 -5.56 6.26
C TYR A 245 8.58 -5.82 4.92
N ALA A 246 8.11 -5.15 3.88
CA ALA A 246 8.61 -5.26 2.51
C ALA A 246 9.63 -4.15 2.26
N VAL A 247 10.85 -4.50 1.83
CA VAL A 247 11.95 -3.55 1.70
C VAL A 247 12.73 -3.73 0.39
N LEU A 248 13.15 -2.63 -0.21
CA LEU A 248 14.15 -2.57 -1.26
C LEU A 248 15.53 -2.41 -0.61
N SER A 249 16.24 -3.52 -0.47
CA SER A 249 17.62 -3.60 0.02
C SER A 249 18.62 -3.17 -1.06
N ASN A 250 19.78 -2.66 -0.63
CA ASN A 250 20.85 -2.17 -1.51
C ASN A 250 20.34 -1.13 -2.53
N ALA A 251 19.42 -0.26 -2.11
CA ALA A 251 18.77 0.66 -3.01
C ALA A 251 19.66 1.85 -3.41
N VAL A 252 19.29 2.46 -4.54
CA VAL A 252 19.86 3.70 -5.06
C VAL A 252 18.73 4.62 -5.54
N VAL A 253 18.95 5.93 -5.43
CA VAL A 253 18.08 6.96 -6.01
C VAL A 253 18.57 7.27 -7.44
N GLU A 254 17.64 7.56 -8.35
CA GLU A 254 17.90 8.02 -9.73
C GLU A 254 17.41 9.44 -10.01
#